data_AF-A0A2V8HUR7-F1
#
_entry.id   AF-A0A2V8HUR7-F1
#
_cell.length_a   1.000
_cell.length_b   1.000
_cell.length_c   1.000
_cell.angle_alpha   90.00
_cell.angle_beta   90.00
_cell.angle_gamma   90.00
#
_symmetry.space_group_name_H-M   'P 1'
#
loop_
_entity.id
_entity.type
_entity.pdbx_description
1 polymer ?
#
loop_
_entity_poly.entity_id
_entity_poly.type
_entity_poly.pdbx_seq_one_letter_code
_entity_poly.pdbx_strand_id
1 'polypeptide(L)'
;MRVSAWTAATLAGILLTAGVCLSSAQTISSGDEPAAADKAGKEIHALRITSGTSIRVDGRIDDEAWQRAQIISDFQQDDPDNMAAPTETTTVRVAYDDRYIYIAMEMLMHDPSQVRDGLARRGSAPPSDKVYLGFDTAHDHQNAYIFEVNASGVQNDYL
;
A
#
# COMPACT_ATOMS: atom_id res chain seq x y z
N MET A 1 -74.00 47.10 -12.61
CA MET A 1 -74.10 45.87 -13.42
C MET A 1 -72.69 45.29 -13.56
N ARG A 2 -72.48 44.08 -13.04
CA ARG A 2 -71.29 43.19 -13.12
C ARG A 2 -70.05 43.59 -12.29
N VAL A 3 -69.87 43.00 -11.10
CA VAL A 3 -69.20 41.73 -10.67
C VAL A 3 -67.67 41.78 -10.53
N SER A 4 -67.27 41.28 -9.35
CA SER A 4 -65.97 41.00 -8.70
C SER A 4 -64.94 40.14 -9.46
N ALA A 5 -63.66 40.24 -9.08
CA ALA A 5 -62.80 39.11 -8.64
C ALA A 5 -61.41 39.60 -8.16
N TRP A 6 -61.03 39.39 -6.89
CA TRP A 6 -60.26 38.28 -6.30
C TRP A 6 -58.73 38.29 -6.54
N THR A 7 -58.04 38.01 -5.44
CA THR A 7 -56.62 38.04 -5.07
C THR A 7 -55.70 37.06 -5.79
N ALA A 8 -54.41 37.37 -5.89
CA ALA A 8 -53.33 36.37 -5.75
C ALA A 8 -52.01 37.03 -5.32
N ALA A 9 -51.57 36.72 -4.10
CA ALA A 9 -50.22 36.98 -3.60
C ALA A 9 -49.28 35.86 -4.08
N THR A 10 -48.10 36.21 -4.58
CA THR A 10 -47.07 35.25 -5.00
C THR A 10 -45.93 35.25 -3.96
N LEU A 11 -45.79 34.14 -3.23
CA LEU A 11 -44.63 33.85 -2.39
C LEU A 11 -43.54 33.22 -3.28
N ALA A 12 -42.40 33.89 -3.43
CA ALA A 12 -41.23 33.32 -4.08
C ALA A 12 -40.41 32.53 -3.05
N GLY A 13 -40.39 31.20 -3.19
CA GLY A 13 -39.52 30.32 -2.42
C GLY A 13 -38.09 30.34 -2.95
N ILE A 14 -37.13 30.56 -2.06
CA ILE A 14 -35.69 30.46 -2.34
C ILE A 14 -35.27 29.00 -2.15
N LEU A 15 -34.84 28.36 -3.24
CA LEU A 15 -34.22 27.04 -3.23
C LEU A 15 -32.71 27.19 -2.95
N LEU A 16 -32.28 26.80 -1.75
CA LEU A 16 -30.87 26.57 -1.41
C LEU A 16 -30.45 25.22 -1.98
N THR A 17 -29.72 25.22 -3.10
CA THR A 17 -29.09 24.00 -3.63
C THR A 17 -27.85 23.68 -2.79
N ALA A 18 -27.87 22.53 -2.12
CA ALA A 18 -26.71 21.95 -1.47
C ALA A 18 -25.61 21.70 -2.51
N GLY A 19 -24.47 22.38 -2.35
CA GLY A 19 -23.28 22.17 -3.17
C GLY A 19 -22.73 20.77 -2.93
N VAL A 20 -22.82 19.92 -3.94
CA VAL A 20 -22.11 18.64 -3.99
C VAL A 20 -20.64 18.98 -4.24
N CYS A 21 -19.78 18.81 -3.23
CA CYS A 21 -18.34 18.77 -3.43
C CYS A 21 -18.03 17.51 -4.25
N LEU A 22 -17.89 17.67 -5.55
CA LEU A 22 -17.23 16.69 -6.40
C LEU A 22 -15.74 16.72 -6.07
N SER A 23 -15.29 15.81 -5.21
CA SER A 23 -13.88 15.49 -5.07
C SER A 23 -13.41 14.87 -6.38
N SER A 24 -12.68 15.64 -7.19
CA SER A 24 -11.98 15.12 -8.35
C SER A 24 -10.90 14.15 -7.87
N ALA A 25 -11.08 12.85 -8.13
CA ALA A 25 -9.96 11.92 -8.10
C ALA A 25 -8.98 12.37 -9.18
N GLN A 26 -7.80 12.85 -8.77
CA GLN A 26 -6.76 13.21 -9.73
C GLN A 26 -6.22 11.92 -10.36
N THR A 27 -6.33 11.81 -11.68
CA THR A 27 -5.64 10.78 -12.44
C THR A 27 -4.16 11.15 -12.47
N ILE A 28 -3.30 10.34 -11.85
CA ILE A 28 -1.85 10.48 -11.94
C ILE A 28 -1.49 10.33 -13.43
N SER A 29 -0.85 11.36 -14.00
CA SER A 29 -0.46 11.37 -15.42
C SER A 29 0.76 10.47 -15.59
N SER A 30 0.64 9.42 -16.41
CA SER A 30 1.68 8.42 -16.69
C SER A 30 2.83 8.91 -17.58
N GLY A 31 2.92 10.22 -17.86
CA GLY A 31 3.87 10.79 -18.83
C GLY A 31 5.33 10.84 -18.36
N ASP A 32 5.56 10.88 -17.04
CA ASP A 32 6.87 11.12 -16.43
C ASP A 32 7.39 9.93 -15.58
N GLU A 33 6.76 8.77 -15.65
CA GLU A 33 7.16 7.58 -14.86
C GLU A 33 8.51 7.02 -15.35
N PRO A 34 9.56 7.00 -14.51
CA PRO A 34 10.86 6.46 -14.89
C PRO A 34 10.76 4.93 -15.03
N ALA A 35 11.44 4.37 -16.04
CA ALA A 35 11.43 2.93 -16.32
C ALA A 35 10.01 2.33 -16.50
N ALA A 36 9.08 3.09 -17.08
CA ALA A 36 7.68 2.68 -17.28
C ALA A 36 7.53 1.32 -17.99
N ALA A 37 8.43 0.98 -18.92
CA ALA A 37 8.41 -0.31 -19.61
C ALA A 37 8.68 -1.48 -18.66
N ASP A 38 9.61 -1.34 -17.72
CA ASP A 38 9.98 -2.38 -16.76
C ASP A 38 8.92 -2.53 -15.65
N LYS A 39 8.19 -1.44 -15.37
CA LYS A 39 7.09 -1.39 -14.41
C LYS A 39 5.74 -1.79 -15.01
N ALA A 40 5.68 -2.09 -16.30
CA ALA A 40 4.42 -2.42 -16.98
C ALA A 40 3.75 -3.65 -16.32
N GLY A 41 2.55 -3.45 -15.78
CA GLY A 41 1.79 -4.49 -15.07
C GLY A 41 2.22 -4.74 -13.62
N LYS A 42 3.22 -4.01 -13.09
CA LYS A 42 3.63 -4.05 -11.68
C LYS A 42 2.71 -3.16 -10.85
N GLU A 43 1.45 -3.56 -10.74
CA GLU A 43 0.44 -2.89 -9.92
C GLU A 43 -0.03 -3.82 -8.80
N ILE A 44 -0.17 -3.26 -7.60
CA ILE A 44 -0.61 -3.97 -6.40
C ILE A 44 -1.87 -3.30 -5.89
N HIS A 45 -2.93 -4.08 -5.68
CA HIS A 45 -4.13 -3.61 -5.01
C HIS A 45 -4.11 -4.06 -3.55
N ALA A 46 -3.73 -3.14 -2.66
CA ALA A 46 -3.76 -3.39 -1.22
C ALA A 46 -5.20 -3.60 -0.73
N LEU A 47 -5.39 -4.58 0.17
CA LEU A 47 -6.70 -4.85 0.75
C LEU A 47 -7.04 -3.81 1.82
N ARG A 48 -8.15 -3.08 1.65
CA ARG A 48 -8.67 -2.24 2.73
C ARG A 48 -9.35 -3.10 3.80
N ILE A 49 -8.92 -2.93 5.06
CA ILE A 49 -9.51 -3.57 6.22
C ILE A 49 -10.74 -2.74 6.66
N THR A 50 -11.88 -3.41 6.80
CA THR A 50 -13.14 -2.81 7.28
C THR A 50 -13.40 -3.19 8.73
N SER A 51 -14.24 -2.42 9.42
CA SER A 51 -14.62 -2.65 10.81
C SER A 51 -15.01 -4.11 11.07
N GLY A 52 -14.31 -4.77 12.00
CA GLY A 52 -14.57 -6.16 12.40
C GLY A 52 -13.46 -7.16 12.07
N THR A 53 -12.51 -6.80 11.21
CA THR A 53 -11.28 -7.57 10.97
C THR A 53 -10.08 -6.79 11.49
N SER A 54 -9.14 -7.45 12.16
CA SER A 54 -7.88 -6.84 12.61
C SER A 54 -6.72 -7.73 12.22
N ILE A 55 -5.59 -7.12 11.83
CA ILE A 55 -4.34 -7.83 11.59
C ILE A 55 -3.47 -7.73 12.83
N ARG A 56 -2.97 -8.86 13.31
CA ARG A 56 -2.02 -8.94 14.40
C ARG A 56 -0.60 -8.97 13.83
N VAL A 57 0.26 -8.08 14.31
CA VAL A 57 1.68 -8.05 13.90
C VAL A 57 2.48 -8.98 14.83
N ASP A 58 2.27 -10.29 14.68
CA ASP A 58 2.96 -11.33 15.47
C ASP A 58 3.75 -12.33 14.60
N GLY A 59 3.93 -12.00 13.31
CA GLY A 59 4.69 -12.81 12.36
C GLY A 59 3.93 -13.99 11.76
N ARG A 60 2.64 -14.16 12.09
CA ARG A 60 1.77 -15.17 11.47
C ARG A 60 0.92 -14.57 10.35
N ILE A 61 0.60 -15.40 9.36
CA ILE A 61 -0.21 -15.04 8.18
C ILE A 61 -1.51 -15.87 8.18
N ASP A 62 -2.14 -15.99 9.36
CA ASP A 62 -3.36 -16.78 9.58
C ASP A 62 -4.62 -15.92 9.78
N ASP A 63 -4.48 -14.61 9.93
CA ASP A 63 -5.62 -13.68 9.95
C ASP A 63 -6.44 -13.73 8.64
N GLU A 64 -7.77 -13.60 8.75
CA GLU A 64 -8.70 -13.67 7.61
C GLU A 64 -8.38 -12.65 6.50
N ALA A 65 -7.89 -11.46 6.89
CA ALA A 65 -7.49 -10.42 5.93
C ALA A 65 -6.42 -10.94 4.96
N TRP A 66 -5.47 -11.76 5.43
CA TRP A 66 -4.40 -12.29 4.59
C TRP A 66 -4.86 -13.34 3.58
N GLN A 67 -5.96 -14.03 3.87
CA GLN A 67 -6.58 -14.97 2.93
C GLN A 67 -7.30 -14.25 1.77
N ARG A 68 -7.63 -12.96 1.95
CA ARG A 68 -8.30 -12.13 0.94
C ARG A 68 -7.37 -11.18 0.21
N ALA A 69 -6.21 -10.84 0.80
CA ALA A 69 -5.24 -9.94 0.20
C ALA A 69 -4.62 -10.57 -1.07
N GLN A 70 -4.36 -9.74 -2.09
CA GLN A 70 -3.65 -10.15 -3.28
C GLN A 70 -2.27 -10.70 -2.91
N ILE A 71 -1.92 -11.87 -3.46
CA ILE A 71 -0.58 -12.45 -3.34
C ILE A 71 0.29 -11.90 -4.45
N ILE A 72 1.41 -11.31 -4.08
CA ILE A 72 2.46 -10.83 -4.98
C ILE A 72 3.59 -11.84 -4.93
N SER A 73 4.05 -12.32 -6.08
CA SER A 73 5.08 -13.35 -6.16
C SER A 73 5.95 -13.24 -7.41
N ASP A 74 5.76 -12.19 -8.22
CA ASP A 74 6.42 -11.96 -9.50
C ASP A 74 7.67 -11.10 -9.33
N PHE A 75 8.45 -11.40 -8.30
CA PHE A 75 9.74 -10.77 -8.01
C PHE A 75 10.78 -11.17 -9.05
N GLN A 76 11.79 -10.32 -9.21
CA GLN A 76 12.96 -10.56 -10.06
C GLN A 76 14.22 -10.47 -9.22
N GLN A 77 15.23 -11.23 -9.64
CA GLN A 77 16.52 -11.22 -9.00
C GLN A 77 17.35 -10.04 -9.49
N ASP A 78 17.97 -9.32 -8.57
CA ASP A 78 18.93 -8.25 -8.89
C ASP A 78 20.37 -8.77 -8.97
N ASP A 79 20.73 -9.66 -8.04
CA ASP A 79 22.05 -10.30 -7.89
C ASP A 79 21.88 -11.78 -7.50
N PRO A 80 22.74 -12.71 -7.96
CA PRO A 80 23.88 -12.52 -8.87
C PRO A 80 23.50 -12.42 -10.35
N ASP A 81 22.40 -13.07 -10.76
CA ASP A 81 21.93 -13.04 -12.14
C ASP A 81 20.78 -12.04 -12.27
N ASN A 82 21.09 -10.86 -12.80
CA ASN A 82 20.14 -9.75 -12.93
C ASN A 82 18.97 -10.11 -13.85
N MET A 83 17.75 -9.71 -13.47
CA MET A 83 16.47 -10.00 -14.13
C MET A 83 16.09 -11.48 -14.21
N ALA A 84 16.85 -12.38 -13.59
CA ALA A 84 16.49 -13.80 -13.54
C ALA A 84 15.30 -14.03 -12.60
N ALA A 85 14.70 -15.23 -12.71
CA ALA A 85 13.74 -15.68 -11.72
C ALA A 85 14.44 -15.85 -10.35
N PRO A 86 13.81 -15.47 -9.23
CA PRO A 86 14.36 -15.67 -7.89
C PRO A 86 14.66 -17.14 -7.62
N THR A 87 15.79 -17.41 -6.96
CA THR A 87 16.17 -18.77 -6.52
C THR A 87 15.34 -19.26 -5.33
N GLU A 88 14.87 -18.33 -4.49
CA GLU A 88 14.00 -18.60 -3.34
C GLU A 88 12.62 -17.99 -3.55
N THR A 89 11.58 -18.64 -3.02
CA THR A 89 10.21 -18.15 -3.20
C THR A 89 9.92 -17.03 -2.21
N THR A 90 9.51 -15.87 -2.73
CA THR A 90 9.03 -14.75 -1.92
C THR A 90 7.58 -14.44 -2.27
N THR A 91 6.73 -14.35 -1.25
CA THR A 91 5.36 -13.84 -1.40
C THR A 91 5.12 -12.63 -0.52
N VAL A 92 4.40 -11.64 -1.04
CA VAL A 92 4.02 -10.43 -0.31
C VAL A 92 2.52 -10.22 -0.39
N ARG A 93 1.93 -9.77 0.71
CA ARG A 93 0.54 -9.32 0.80
C ARG A 93 0.51 -7.95 1.45
N VAL A 94 -0.33 -7.06 0.92
CA VAL A 94 -0.48 -5.70 1.44
C VAL A 94 -1.94 -5.48 1.82
N ALA A 95 -2.15 -4.97 3.03
CA ALA A 95 -3.44 -4.51 3.52
C ALA A 95 -3.28 -3.14 4.19
N TYR A 96 -4.37 -2.40 4.37
CA TYR A 96 -4.32 -1.11 5.05
C TYR A 96 -5.64 -0.78 5.73
N ASP A 97 -5.58 0.08 6.75
CA ASP A 97 -6.74 0.72 7.35
C ASP A 97 -6.55 2.25 7.37
N ASP A 98 -7.35 2.96 8.15
CA ASP A 98 -7.28 4.43 8.23
C ASP A 98 -6.01 4.96 8.93
N ARG A 99 -5.18 4.08 9.49
CA ARG A 99 -4.01 4.42 10.31
C ARG A 99 -2.72 3.74 9.88
N TYR A 100 -2.78 2.54 9.33
CA TYR A 100 -1.62 1.69 9.10
C TYR A 100 -1.67 1.04 7.72
N ILE A 101 -0.48 0.84 7.15
CA ILE A 101 -0.23 -0.11 6.06
C ILE A 101 0.38 -1.36 6.70
N TYR A 102 -0.22 -2.51 6.42
CA TYR A 102 0.20 -3.82 6.88
C TYR A 102 0.83 -4.57 5.72
N ILE A 103 2.02 -5.13 5.95
CA ILE A 103 2.75 -5.89 4.94
C ILE A 103 3.16 -7.22 5.55
N ALA A 104 2.72 -8.31 4.92
CA ALA A 104 3.19 -9.65 5.22
C ALA A 104 4.14 -10.09 4.11
N MET A 105 5.35 -10.52 4.49
CA MET A 105 6.36 -11.04 3.58
C MET A 105 6.72 -12.46 4.04
N GLU A 106 6.55 -13.43 3.16
CA GLU A 106 6.93 -14.82 3.39
C GLU A 106 8.06 -15.16 2.42
N MET A 107 9.22 -15.52 2.95
CA MET A 107 10.41 -15.91 2.19
C MET A 107 10.72 -17.35 2.53
N LEU A 108 10.53 -18.25 1.57
CA LEU A 108 10.75 -19.67 1.72
C LEU A 108 12.13 -20.00 1.18
N MET A 109 13.02 -20.43 2.08
CA MET A 109 14.37 -20.88 1.74
C MET A 109 14.45 -22.40 1.62
N HIS A 110 15.18 -22.89 0.63
CA HIS A 110 15.44 -24.33 0.49
C HIS A 110 16.19 -24.92 1.69
N ASP A 111 17.13 -24.18 2.28
CA ASP A 111 17.89 -24.54 3.47
C ASP A 111 17.78 -23.43 4.54
N PRO A 112 16.86 -23.58 5.52
CA PRO A 112 16.68 -22.62 6.60
C PRO A 112 17.91 -22.41 7.49
N SER A 113 18.89 -23.32 7.46
CA SER A 113 20.13 -23.17 8.24
C SER A 113 21.07 -22.09 7.68
N GLN A 114 20.84 -21.63 6.44
CA GLN A 114 21.61 -20.55 5.82
C GLN A 114 21.13 -19.15 6.24
N VAL A 115 19.97 -19.04 6.92
CA VAL A 115 19.44 -17.74 7.36
C VAL A 115 20.41 -17.07 8.31
N ARG A 116 20.86 -15.87 7.93
CA ARG A 116 21.69 -15.01 8.78
C ARG A 116 20.77 -14.04 9.52
N ASP A 117 20.57 -14.26 10.81
CA ASP A 117 19.57 -13.52 11.59
C ASP A 117 20.09 -12.21 12.19
N GLY A 118 21.37 -12.10 12.50
CA GLY A 118 22.09 -10.92 12.98
C GLY A 118 21.33 -10.08 14.02
N LEU A 119 21.49 -10.39 15.31
CA LEU A 119 20.86 -9.61 16.38
C LEU A 119 21.67 -8.33 16.72
N ALA A 120 20.99 -7.19 16.73
CA ALA A 120 21.55 -5.91 17.15
C ALA A 120 20.46 -4.99 17.72
N ARG A 121 20.86 -3.79 18.14
CA ARG A 121 19.91 -2.74 18.53
C ARG A 121 19.23 -2.16 17.27
N ARG A 122 17.99 -1.69 17.42
CA ARG A 122 17.31 -0.87 16.40
C ARG A 122 18.20 0.28 15.91
N GLY A 123 18.20 0.52 14.61
CA GLY A 123 19.05 1.52 13.95
C GLY A 123 20.49 1.05 13.70
N SER A 124 20.81 -0.20 14.01
CA SER A 124 22.05 -0.86 13.57
C SER A 124 21.76 -1.73 12.34
N ALA A 125 22.78 -1.95 11.50
CA ALA A 125 22.70 -2.82 10.33
C ALA A 125 23.75 -3.94 10.43
N PRO A 126 23.55 -4.96 11.30
CA PRO A 126 24.44 -6.11 11.34
C PRO A 126 24.41 -6.87 10.00
N PRO A 127 25.46 -7.63 9.65
CA PRO A 127 25.38 -8.57 8.54
C PRO A 127 24.27 -9.60 8.79
N SER A 128 23.20 -9.54 8.00
CA SER A 128 22.01 -10.41 8.13
C SER A 128 21.22 -10.44 6.83
N ASP A 129 20.37 -11.45 6.69
CA ASP A 129 19.30 -11.47 5.70
C ASP A 129 18.17 -10.55 6.16
N LYS A 130 17.62 -9.78 5.23
CA LYS A 130 16.74 -8.66 5.52
C LYS A 130 15.91 -8.26 4.33
N VAL A 131 14.81 -7.58 4.63
CA VAL A 131 13.91 -6.99 3.65
C VAL A 131 13.95 -5.47 3.79
N TYR A 132 13.79 -4.80 2.66
CA TYR A 132 13.61 -3.35 2.58
C TYR A 132 12.25 -3.07 1.92
N LEU A 133 11.55 -2.08 2.46
CA LEU A 133 10.29 -1.58 1.94
C LEU A 133 10.43 -0.08 1.72
N GLY A 134 10.31 0.35 0.46
CA GLY A 134 10.41 1.75 0.07
C GLY A 134 9.05 2.32 -0.31
N PHE A 135 8.73 3.52 0.18
CA PHE A 135 7.52 4.26 -0.19
C PHE A 135 7.89 5.64 -0.74
N ASP A 136 7.71 5.83 -2.05
CA ASP A 136 7.63 7.16 -2.65
C ASP A 136 6.21 7.71 -2.47
N THR A 137 5.99 8.39 -1.35
CA THR A 137 4.67 8.91 -0.98
C THR A 137 4.29 10.19 -1.74
N ALA A 138 5.28 10.90 -2.27
CA ALA A 138 5.07 12.11 -3.06
C ALA A 138 4.85 11.79 -4.56
N HIS A 139 5.23 10.57 -4.96
CA HIS A 139 5.28 10.14 -6.35
C HIS A 139 6.13 11.09 -7.20
N ASP A 140 7.27 11.52 -6.64
CA ASP A 140 8.22 12.44 -7.27
C ASP A 140 9.45 11.74 -7.86
N HIS A 141 9.57 10.43 -7.61
CA HIS A 141 10.66 9.54 -8.03
C HIS A 141 12.05 9.98 -7.56
N GLN A 142 12.13 10.79 -6.51
CA GLN A 142 13.39 11.33 -5.98
C GLN A 142 13.67 10.87 -4.55
N ASN A 143 12.64 10.72 -3.72
CA ASN A 143 12.78 10.35 -2.32
C ASN A 143 11.84 9.20 -1.94
N ALA A 144 12.26 8.36 -1.00
CA ALA A 144 11.41 7.30 -0.48
C ALA A 144 11.66 7.07 1.00
N TYR A 145 10.60 6.84 1.77
CA TYR A 145 10.74 6.31 3.12
C TYR A 145 11.11 4.84 3.02
N ILE A 146 12.28 4.47 3.53
CA ILE A 146 12.75 3.09 3.56
C ILE A 146 12.59 2.52 4.97
N PHE A 147 12.02 1.33 5.06
CA PHE A 147 11.92 0.53 6.27
C PHE A 147 12.67 -0.77 6.05
N GLU A 148 13.49 -1.17 7.01
CA GLU A 148 14.26 -2.41 6.99
C GLU A 148 13.90 -3.27 8.20
N VAL A 149 13.77 -4.56 7.99
CA VAL A 149 13.72 -5.54 9.08
C VAL A 149 14.51 -6.80 8.71
N ASN A 150 15.26 -7.34 9.66
CA ASN A 150 15.95 -8.62 9.50
C ASN A 150 15.25 -9.77 10.23
N ALA A 151 15.75 -11.00 10.07
CA ALA A 151 15.10 -12.18 10.67
C ALA A 151 15.11 -12.19 12.22
N SER A 152 16.01 -11.45 12.87
CA SER A 152 15.98 -11.23 14.33
C SER A 152 15.00 -10.13 14.78
N GLY A 153 14.33 -9.46 13.85
CA GLY A 153 13.42 -8.34 14.13
C GLY A 153 14.14 -7.01 14.41
N VAL A 154 15.42 -6.89 14.06
CA VAL A 154 16.13 -5.60 14.10
C VAL A 154 15.54 -4.70 13.04
N GLN A 155 15.09 -3.51 13.45
CA GLN A 155 14.46 -2.54 12.57
C GLN A 155 15.39 -1.36 12.26
N ASN A 156 15.28 -0.84 11.06
CA ASN A 156 15.89 0.43 10.66
C ASN A 156 14.92 1.22 9.76
N ASP A 157 15.07 2.54 9.74
CA ASP A 157 14.28 3.44 8.91
C ASP A 157 15.10 4.65 8.48
N TYR A 158 14.96 5.06 7.23
CA TYR A 158 15.69 6.17 6.65
C TYR A 158 14.95 6.80 5.46
N LEU A 159 15.40 7.99 5.06
CA LEU A 159 14.94 8.76 3.90
C LEU A 159 15.87 8.56 2.70
#